data_AF-A0AAW4KQX2-F1
#
_entry.id   AF-A0AAW4KQX2-F1
#
_cell.length_a   1.000
_cell.length_b   1.000
_cell.length_c   1.000
_cell.angle_alpha   90.00
_cell.angle_beta   90.00
_cell.angle_gamma   90.00
#
_symmetry.space_group_name_H-M   'P 1'
#
loop_
_entity.id
_entity.type
_entity.pdbx_description
1 polymer ?
#
loop_
_entity_poly.entity_id
_entity_poly.type
_entity_poly.pdbx_seq_one_letter_code
_entity_poly.pdbx_strand_id
1 'polypeptide(L)'
;TSALIAMLIAVVAIAVLLSLLIQVLLRPLTTMGVAMQDIAQGEGDLTRRLDVTSKDEFGEVGSAFNQFVERIHASISEVSSATRQVH
;
A
#
# COMPACT_ATOMS: atom_id res chain seq x y z
N THR A 1 4.26 42.00 21.51
CA THR A 1 5.30 41.35 20.68
C THR A 1 5.59 39.92 21.15
N SER A 2 5.80 39.67 22.44
CA SER A 2 5.97 38.31 23.00
C SER A 2 4.82 37.34 22.67
N ALA A 3 3.56 37.79 22.78
CA ALA A 3 2.39 36.96 22.43
C ALA A 3 2.34 36.59 20.93
N LEU A 4 2.74 37.50 20.04
CA LEU A 4 2.77 37.25 18.60
C LEU A 4 3.86 36.23 18.23
N ILE A 5 5.03 36.33 18.88
CA ILE A 5 6.12 35.36 18.69
C ILE A 5 5.71 33.98 19.19
N ALA A 6 5.08 33.89 20.37
CA ALA A 6 4.58 32.62 20.90
C ALA A 6 3.52 31.98 19.98
N MET A 7 2.60 32.77 19.44
CA MET A 7 1.60 32.30 18.47
C MET A 7 2.26 31.74 17.21
N LEU A 8 3.25 32.45 16.66
CA LEU A 8 3.93 32.04 15.43
C LEU A 8 4.72 30.74 15.62
N ILE A 9 5.39 30.59 16.77
CA ILE A 9 6.07 29.34 17.15
C ILE A 9 5.06 28.19 17.27
N ALA A 10 3.91 28.41 17.92
CA ALA A 10 2.88 27.37 18.07
C ALA A 10 2.34 26.91 16.71
N VAL A 11 2.07 27.84 15.79
CA VAL A 11 1.60 27.51 14.43
C VAL A 11 2.62 26.66 13.68
N VAL A 12 3.91 27.04 13.71
CA VAL A 12 4.98 26.28 13.06
C VAL A 12 5.10 24.89 13.69
N ALA A 13 5.08 24.80 15.02
CA ALA A 13 5.16 23.52 15.72
C ALA A 13 4.00 22.59 15.35
N ILE A 14 2.76 23.09 15.31
CA ILE A 14 1.58 22.32 14.90
C ILE A 14 1.72 21.88 13.44
N ALA A 15 2.14 22.76 12.54
CA ALA A 15 2.32 22.42 11.13
C ALA A 15 3.35 21.30 10.92
N VAL A 16 4.48 21.35 11.66
CA VAL A 16 5.50 20.29 11.63
C VAL A 16 4.93 18.98 12.17
N LEU A 17 4.24 19.00 13.31
CA LEU A 17 3.63 17.80 13.90
C LEU A 17 2.59 17.15 12.98
N LEU A 18 1.73 17.95 12.36
CA LEU A 18 0.74 17.46 11.39
C LEU A 18 1.41 16.87 10.16
N SER A 19 2.48 17.49 9.66
CA SER A 19 3.21 16.98 8.49
C SER A 19 3.84 15.61 8.78
N LEU A 20 4.44 15.44 9.97
CA LEU A 20 4.99 14.16 10.41
C LEU A 20 3.90 13.09 10.57
N LEU A 21 2.77 13.47 11.17
CA LEU A 21 1.63 12.55 11.35
C LEU A 21 1.09 12.07 9.99
N ILE A 22 0.91 12.98 9.03
CA ILE A 22 0.44 12.64 7.68
C ILE A 22 1.41 11.69 6.99
N GLN A 23 2.72 11.91 7.09
CA GLN A 23 3.71 11.00 6.49
C GLN A 23 3.61 9.58 7.06
N VAL A 24 3.39 9.45 8.38
CA VAL A 24 3.23 8.14 9.02
C VAL A 24 1.95 7.45 8.54
N LEU A 25 0.84 8.18 8.47
CA LEU A 25 -0.45 7.64 8.06
C LEU A 25 -0.53 7.27 6.57
N LEU A 26 0.16 8.00 5.69
CA LEU A 26 0.12 7.76 4.25
C LEU A 26 1.17 6.75 3.75
N ARG A 27 2.19 6.42 4.56
CA ARG A 27 3.23 5.46 4.18
C ARG A 27 2.68 4.10 3.71
N PRO A 28 1.70 3.47 4.39
CA PRO A 28 1.12 2.20 3.93
C PRO A 28 0.48 2.31 2.54
N LEU A 29 -0.21 3.42 2.26
CA LEU A 29 -0.82 3.68 0.95
C LEU A 29 0.22 3.75 -0.16
N THR A 30 1.34 4.42 0.09
CA THR A 30 2.41 4.48 -0.91
C THR A 30 3.02 3.10 -1.19
N THR A 31 3.19 2.26 -0.17
CA THR A 31 3.70 0.90 -0.34
C THR A 31 2.72 0.02 -1.12
N MET A 32 1.42 0.12 -0.84
CA MET A 32 0.37 -0.56 -1.61
C MET A 32 0.36 -0.10 -3.07
N GLY A 33 0.46 1.20 -3.32
CA GLY A 33 0.48 1.77 -4.66
C GLY A 33 1.64 1.25 -5.51
N VAL A 34 2.85 1.18 -4.93
CA VAL A 34 4.02 0.62 -5.61
C VAL A 34 3.81 -0.86 -5.94
N ALA A 35 3.35 -1.67 -4.99
CA ALA A 35 3.09 -3.09 -5.23
C ALA A 35 2.02 -3.32 -6.31
N MET A 36 0.95 -2.51 -6.33
CA MET A 36 -0.06 -2.55 -7.40
C MET A 36 0.53 -2.19 -8.76
N GLN A 37 1.39 -1.18 -8.81
CA GLN A 37 2.02 -0.71 -10.03
C GLN A 37 3.02 -1.73 -10.60
N ASP A 38 3.73 -2.46 -9.75
CA ASP A 38 4.61 -3.56 -10.16
C ASP A 38 3.81 -4.70 -10.81
N ILE A 39 2.69 -5.10 -10.20
CA ILE A 39 1.79 -6.13 -10.77
C ILE A 39 1.17 -5.68 -12.09
N ALA A 40 0.70 -4.43 -12.16
CA ALA A 40 0.06 -3.89 -13.37
C ALA A 40 1.00 -3.79 -14.57
N GLN A 41 2.30 -3.59 -14.34
CA GLN A 41 3.30 -3.53 -15.41
C GLN A 41 3.70 -4.91 -15.97
N GLY A 42 3.20 -6.01 -15.40
CA GLY A 42 3.51 -7.37 -15.85
C GLY A 42 4.89 -7.88 -15.44
N GLU A 43 5.71 -7.06 -14.77
CA GLU A 43 6.97 -7.47 -14.14
C GLU A 43 6.78 -7.93 -12.69
N GLY A 44 5.58 -7.75 -12.13
CA GLY A 44 5.27 -8.10 -10.75
C GLY A 44 5.26 -9.61 -10.55
N ASP A 45 6.25 -10.09 -9.80
CA ASP A 45 6.26 -11.41 -9.21
C ASP A 45 4.97 -11.61 -8.38
N LEU A 46 4.01 -12.35 -8.95
CA LEU A 46 2.70 -12.63 -8.34
C LEU A 46 2.82 -13.48 -7.06
N THR A 47 4.03 -13.95 -6.70
CA THR A 47 4.31 -14.59 -5.41
C THR A 47 4.57 -13.58 -4.30
N ARG A 48 4.87 -12.31 -4.64
CA ARG A 48 4.98 -11.22 -3.67
C ARG A 48 3.62 -10.94 -3.06
N ARG A 49 3.62 -10.71 -1.75
CA ARG A 49 2.46 -10.32 -0.96
C ARG A 49 2.82 -9.08 -0.18
N LEU A 50 1.84 -8.20 0.02
CA LEU A 50 1.97 -7.09 0.95
C LEU A 50 2.10 -7.64 2.38
N ASP A 51 3.04 -7.10 3.14
CA ASP A 51 3.19 -7.40 4.56
C ASP A 51 2.10 -6.64 5.35
N VAL A 52 1.04 -7.36 5.71
CA VAL A 52 -0.13 -6.79 6.38
C VAL A 52 0.06 -6.88 7.89
N THR A 53 0.74 -5.87 8.45
CA THR A 53 0.96 -5.76 9.91
C THR A 53 -0.04 -4.86 10.61
N SER A 54 -0.76 -4.02 9.85
CA SER A 54 -1.75 -3.10 10.40
C SER A 54 -3.08 -3.80 10.69
N LYS A 55 -3.76 -3.39 11.77
CA LYS A 55 -5.09 -3.90 12.17
C LYS A 55 -6.20 -2.88 11.96
N ASP A 56 -5.97 -1.92 11.06
CA ASP A 56 -6.87 -0.85 10.69
C ASP A 56 -7.37 -1.03 9.24
N GLU A 57 -7.98 0.00 8.68
CA GLU A 57 -8.53 0.02 7.32
C GLU A 57 -7.44 -0.26 6.27
N PHE A 58 -6.19 0.14 6.50
CA PHE A 58 -5.08 -0.17 5.60
C PHE A 58 -4.75 -1.67 5.64
N GLY A 59 -4.83 -2.29 6.82
CA GLY A 59 -4.69 -3.74 6.96
C GLY A 59 -5.71 -4.51 6.11
N GLU A 60 -6.97 -4.09 6.16
CA GLU A 60 -8.06 -4.70 5.39
C GLU A 60 -7.83 -4.57 3.88
N VAL A 61 -7.44 -3.38 3.40
CA VAL A 61 -7.12 -3.14 1.98
C VAL A 61 -5.93 -3.99 1.52
N GLY A 62 -4.88 -4.09 2.34
CA GLY A 62 -3.71 -4.92 2.04
C GLY A 62 -4.06 -6.41 1.93
N SER A 63 -4.93 -6.89 2.82
CA SER A 63 -5.44 -8.27 2.78
C SER A 63 -6.30 -8.53 1.53
N ALA A 64 -7.20 -7.62 1.21
CA ALA A 64 -8.03 -7.72 0.00
C ALA A 64 -7.18 -7.74 -1.28
N PHE A 65 -6.13 -6.92 -1.34
CA PHE A 65 -5.17 -6.95 -2.45
C PHE A 65 -4.46 -8.30 -2.56
N ASN A 66 -3.92 -8.83 -1.46
CA ASN A 66 -3.26 -10.14 -1.48
C ASN A 66 -4.18 -11.25 -2.01
N GLN A 67 -5.46 -11.24 -1.61
CA GLN A 67 -6.45 -12.20 -2.10
C GLN A 67 -6.75 -12.02 -3.59
N PHE A 68 -6.81 -10.78 -4.08
CA PHE A 68 -6.99 -10.49 -5.49
C PHE A 68 -5.84 -11.05 -6.35
N VAL A 69 -4.59 -10.81 -5.94
CA VAL A 69 -3.40 -11.31 -6.64
C VAL A 69 -3.37 -12.84 -6.65
N GLU A 70 -3.76 -13.49 -5.56
CA GLU A 70 -3.85 -14.94 -5.47
C GLU A 70 -4.84 -15.53 -6.47
N ARG A 71 -6.01 -14.90 -6.64
CA ARG A 71 -7.00 -15.32 -7.65
C ARG A 71 -6.47 -15.20 -9.07
N ILE A 72 -5.76 -14.10 -9.38
CA ILE A 72 -5.11 -13.94 -10.69
C ILE A 72 -4.10 -15.06 -10.94
N HIS A 73 -3.23 -15.34 -9.97
CA HIS A 73 -2.24 -16.40 -10.09
C HIS A 73 -2.89 -17.78 -10.31
N ALA A 74 -3.96 -18.09 -9.58
CA ALA A 74 -4.72 -19.32 -9.75
C ALA A 74 -5.32 -19.43 -11.17
N SER A 75 -5.96 -18.38 -11.68
CA SER A 75 -6.54 -18.37 -13.03
C SER A 75 -5.47 -18.55 -14.12
N ILE A 76 -4.31 -17.91 -13.98
CA ILE A 76 -3.19 -18.09 -14.93
C ILE A 76 -2.67 -19.53 -14.89
N SER A 77 -2.55 -20.11 -13.69
CA SER A 77 -2.11 -21.49 -13.50
C SER A 77 -3.07 -22.49 -14.14
N GLU A 78 -4.38 -22.28 -14.00
CA GLU A 78 -5.42 -23.10 -14.61
C GLU A 78 -5.36 -23.07 -16.13
N VAL A 79 -5.24 -21.88 -16.74
CA VAL A 79 -5.08 -21.73 -18.20
C VAL A 79 -3.81 -22.41 -18.71
N SER A 80 -2.70 -22.29 -17.98
CA SER A 80 -1.44 -22.97 -18.29
C SER A 80 -1.56 -24.50 -18.20
N SER A 81 -2.28 -25.01 -17.21
CA SER A 81 -2.54 -26.44 -17.05
C SER A 81 -3.40 -26.96 -18.20
N ALA A 82 -4.47 -26.24 -18.56
CA ALA A 82 -5.33 -26.61 -19.68
C ALA A 82 -4.56 -26.67 -21.01
N THR A 83 -3.67 -25.71 -21.25
CA THR A 83 -2.84 -25.69 -22.47
C THR A 83 -1.90 -26.89 -22.55
N ARG A 84 -1.32 -27.32 -21.42
CA ARG A 84 -0.45 -28.50 -21.34
C ARG A 84 -1.19 -29.83 -21.50
N GLN A 85 -2.50 -29.85 -21.28
CA GLN A 85 -3.30 -31.06 -21.44
C GLN A 85 -3.86 -31.23 -22.86
N VAL A 86 -3.84 -30.15 -23.66
CA VAL A 86 -4.28 -30.14 -25.07
C VAL A 86 -3.12 -30.36 -26.06
N HIS A 87 -1.87 -30.20 -25.60
CA HIS A 87 -0.66 -30.68 -26.30
C HIS A 87 -0.30 -32.09 -25.85
#